data_AF-A0A5C3Q3T2-F1
#
_entry.id   AF-A0A5C3Q3T2-F1
#
_cell.length_a   1.000
_cell.length_b   1.000
_cell.length_c   1.000
_cell.angle_alpha   90.00
_cell.angle_beta   90.00
_cell.angle_gamma   90.00
#
_symmetry.space_group_name_H-M   'P 1'
#
loop_
_entity.id
_entity.type
_entity.pdbx_description
1 polymer ?
#
loop_
_entity_poly.entity_id
_entity_poly.type
_entity_poly.pdbx_seq_one_letter_code
_entity_poly.pdbx_strand_id
1 'polypeptide(L)' 'MAGKSKARFAFILVTALDTHLNLHFYRTIIVRLISTAQTGFFYTTQRLRQGPKLSAVKYDPKVRQRVLFVESKKTKKS' A
#
# COMPACT_ATOMS: atom_id res chain seq x y z
N MET A 1 8.32 -49.83 -21.49
CA MET A 1 9.40 -49.17 -20.72
C MET A 1 8.96 -47.75 -20.33
N ALA A 2 8.93 -47.51 -19.02
CA ALA A 2 9.07 -46.25 -18.29
C ALA A 2 8.69 -44.89 -18.94
N GLY A 3 7.65 -44.26 -18.36
CA GLY A 3 7.87 -43.05 -17.56
C GLY A 3 7.92 -41.70 -18.28
N LYS A 4 6.76 -41.19 -18.71
CA LYS A 4 6.54 -39.76 -18.94
C LYS A 4 5.43 -39.22 -18.03
N SER A 5 5.61 -39.27 -16.71
CA SER A 5 4.66 -38.63 -15.77
C SER A 5 5.31 -38.26 -14.43
N LYS A 6 6.35 -37.42 -14.46
CA LYS A 6 6.86 -36.79 -13.22
C LYS A 6 7.12 -35.28 -13.34
N ALA A 7 7.07 -34.69 -14.53
CA ALA A 7 7.43 -33.28 -14.72
C ALA A 7 6.26 -32.28 -14.67
N ARG A 8 4.99 -32.71 -14.63
CA ARG A 8 3.83 -31.79 -14.59
C ARG A 8 3.18 -31.65 -13.22
N PHE A 9 3.52 -32.51 -12.26
CA PHE A 9 2.97 -32.47 -10.90
C PHE A 9 3.80 -31.65 -9.91
N ALA A 10 5.10 -31.44 -10.18
CA ALA A 10 5.95 -30.61 -9.32
C ALA A 10 5.82 -29.10 -9.58
N PHE A 11 5.24 -28.68 -10.72
CA PHE A 11 5.10 -27.26 -11.08
C PHE A 11 3.89 -26.58 -10.42
N ILE A 12 2.91 -27.35 -9.94
CA ILE A 12 1.69 -26.81 -9.31
C ILE A 12 1.84 -26.70 -7.79
N LEU A 13 2.71 -27.50 -7.14
CA LEU A 13 2.88 -27.46 -5.68
C LEU A 13 3.88 -26.40 -5.18
N VAL A 14 4.75 -25.85 -6.04
CA VAL A 14 5.68 -24.78 -5.67
C VAL A 14 5.00 -23.40 -5.57
N THR A 15 3.87 -23.17 -6.24
CA THR A 15 3.18 -21.86 -6.18
C THR A 15 2.21 -21.70 -5.01
N ALA A 16 1.81 -22.79 -4.34
CA ALA A 16 0.84 -22.76 -3.25
C ALA A 16 1.46 -22.46 -1.88
N LEU A 17 2.77 -22.70 -1.69
CA LEU A 17 3.48 -22.43 -0.43
C LEU A 17 4.34 -21.16 -0.45
N ASP A 18 4.68 -20.61 -1.63
CA ASP A 18 5.46 -19.36 -1.74
C ASP A 18 4.63 -18.07 -1.62
N THR A 19 3.30 -18.16 -1.63
CA THR A 19 2.41 -17.00 -1.41
C THR A 19 2.32 -16.55 0.05
N HIS A 20 2.92 -17.29 0.99
CA HIS A 20 2.72 -17.03 2.42
C HIS A 20 3.85 -16.22 3.08
N LEU A 21 5.03 -16.07 2.44
CA LEU A 21 6.14 -15.31 3.05
C LEU A 21 6.94 -14.39 2.13
N ASN A 22 6.76 -14.44 0.80
CA ASN A 22 7.38 -13.48 -0.09
C ASN A 22 6.36 -12.42 -0.56
N LEU A 23 6.68 -11.15 -0.26
CA LEU A 23 6.15 -9.91 -0.85
C LEU A 23 5.13 -9.04 -0.07
N HIS A 24 5.12 -9.02 1.26
CA HIS A 24 4.33 -8.02 2.01
C HIS A 24 4.74 -6.56 1.70
N PHE A 25 6.03 -6.31 1.48
CA PHE A 25 6.57 -4.95 1.23
C PHE A 25 6.15 -4.34 -0.11
N TYR A 26 5.84 -5.14 -1.14
CA TYR A 26 5.48 -4.58 -2.45
C TYR A 26 3.99 -4.28 -2.58
N ARG A 27 3.18 -4.82 -1.65
CA ARG A 27 1.76 -4.59 -1.55
C ARG A 27 1.44 -3.19 -1.04
N THR A 28 2.21 -2.66 -0.08
CA THR A 28 1.97 -1.35 0.50
C THR A 28 2.81 -0.25 -0.13
N ILE A 29 2.33 0.99 -0.02
CA ILE A 29 3.05 2.20 -0.39
C ILE A 29 2.96 3.21 0.75
N ILE A 30 4.03 3.98 0.94
CA ILE A 30 4.04 5.13 1.84
C ILE A 30 3.35 6.30 1.13
N VAL A 31 2.41 6.93 1.82
CA VAL A 31 1.66 8.09 1.34
C VAL A 31 1.66 9.19 2.38
N ARG A 32 1.44 10.43 1.92
CA ARG A 32 1.23 11.60 2.79
C ARG A 32 -0.25 11.94 2.85
N LEU A 33 -0.78 12.11 4.05
CA LEU A 33 -2.09 12.69 4.31
C LEU A 33 -1.90 14.17 4.62
N ILE A 34 -2.38 15.05 3.74
CA ILE A 34 -2.23 16.50 3.84
C ILE A 34 -3.46 17.10 4.52
N SER A 35 -3.24 18.05 5.43
CA SER A 35 -4.31 18.80 6.09
C SER A 35 -5.12 19.60 5.07
N THR A 36 -6.46 19.48 5.12
CA THR A 36 -7.34 20.31 4.27
C THR A 36 -7.43 21.75 4.75
N ALA A 37 -6.89 22.08 5.92
CA ALA A 37 -6.81 23.45 6.44
C ALA A 37 -5.68 24.28 5.78
N GLN A 38 -4.98 23.74 4.77
CA GLN A 38 -3.94 24.43 3.99
C GLN A 38 -2.75 24.96 4.82
N THR A 39 -2.48 24.34 5.96
CA THR A 39 -1.37 24.71 6.87
C THR A 39 0.00 24.19 6.41
N GLY A 40 0.01 23.27 5.44
CA GLY A 40 1.19 22.50 5.03
C GLY A 40 1.53 21.33 5.96
N PHE A 41 0.81 21.12 7.07
CA PHE A 41 1.03 19.98 7.95
C PHE A 41 0.53 18.67 7.30
N PHE A 42 1.27 17.57 7.50
CA PHE A 42 0.92 16.26 6.97
C PHE A 42 1.33 15.13 7.89
N TYR A 43 0.63 13.99 7.75
CA TYR A 43 1.03 12.72 8.32
C TYR A 43 1.56 11.78 7.25
N THR A 44 2.51 10.92 7.63
CA THR A 44 2.95 9.80 6.80
C THR A 44 2.23 8.53 7.23
N THR A 45 1.72 7.76 6.29
CA THR A 45 1.06 6.48 6.57
C THR A 45 1.32 5.49 5.44
N GLN A 46 0.98 4.22 5.67
CA GLN A 46 1.07 3.16 4.68
C GLN A 46 -0.33 2.76 4.25
N ARG A 47 -0.51 2.49 2.95
CA ARG A 47 -1.73 1.88 2.42
C ARG A 47 -1.43 0.81 1.40
N LEU A 48 -2.39 -0.06 1.12
CA LEU A 48 -2.30 -0.98 0.00
C LEU A 48 -2.24 -0.20 -1.31
N ARG A 49 -1.33 -0.59 -2.21
CA ARG A 49 -1.12 0.02 -3.53
C ARG A 49 -2.41 0.01 -4.37
N GLN A 50 -3.12 -1.11 -4.36
CA GLN A 50 -4.40 -1.33 -5.05
C GLN A 50 -5.63 -0.93 -4.20
N GLY A 51 -5.42 -0.41 -2.98
CA GLY A 51 -6.51 0.06 -2.12
C GLY A 51 -7.00 1.47 -2.49
N PRO A 52 -8.15 1.88 -1.94
CA PRO A 52 -8.67 3.24 -2.11
C PRO A 52 -7.74 4.28 -1.49
N LYS A 53 -7.89 5.54 -1.90
CA LYS A 53 -7.18 6.66 -1.28
C LYS A 53 -7.64 6.86 0.15
N LEU A 54 -6.72 7.22 1.02
CA LEU A 54 -7.03 7.45 2.44
C LEU A 54 -7.55 8.87 2.69
N SER A 55 -8.50 8.98 3.61
CA SER A 55 -8.91 10.22 4.25
C SER A 55 -9.26 9.96 5.72
N ALA A 56 -8.96 10.91 6.60
CA ALA A 56 -9.23 10.77 8.03
C ALA A 56 -9.31 12.14 8.74
N VAL A 57 -10.13 12.25 9.77
CA VAL A 57 -10.18 13.43 10.64
C VAL A 57 -9.14 13.31 11.75
N LYS A 58 -8.09 14.13 11.71
CA LYS A 58 -6.96 14.14 12.65
C LYS A 58 -6.69 15.55 13.18
N TYR A 59 -5.92 15.66 14.25
CA TYR A 59 -5.51 16.95 14.80
C TYR A 59 -4.45 17.61 13.92
N ASP A 60 -4.63 18.88 13.59
CA ASP A 60 -3.60 19.70 12.96
C ASP A 60 -3.04 20.68 14.00
N PRO A 61 -1.74 20.58 14.36
CA PRO A 61 -1.14 21.42 15.40
C PRO A 61 -0.99 22.89 14.99
N LYS A 62 -1.10 23.23 13.70
CA LYS A 62 -1.00 24.62 13.22
C LYS A 62 -2.30 25.38 13.46
N VAL A 63 -3.46 24.74 13.29
CA VAL A 63 -4.78 25.33 13.60
C VAL A 63 -5.31 24.94 14.98
N ARG A 64 -4.66 23.97 15.64
CA ARG A 64 -5.04 23.44 16.96
C ARG A 64 -6.44 22.85 17.02
N GLN A 65 -6.86 22.20 15.93
CA GLN A 65 -8.20 21.62 15.78
C GLN A 65 -8.15 20.31 15.00
N ARG A 66 -9.22 19.51 15.10
CA ARG A 66 -9.38 18.31 14.28
C ARG A 66 -9.96 18.69 12.92
N VAL A 67 -9.23 18.35 11.86
CA VAL A 67 -9.59 18.67 10.48
C VAL A 67 -9.49 17.42 9.61
N LEU A 68 -10.09 17.48 8.42
CA LEU A 68 -9.96 16.42 7.43
C LEU A 68 -8.52 16.42 6.88
N PHE A 69 -7.95 15.23 6.73
CA PHE A 69 -6.71 15.01 6.02
C PHE A 69 -6.98 14.09 4.83
N VAL A 70 -6.36 14.37 3.69
CA VAL A 70 -6.56 13.64 2.43
C VAL A 70 -5.22 13.22 1.82
N GLU A 71 -5.20 12.06 1.17
CA GLU A 71 -3.99 11.57 0.49
C GLU A 71 -3.51 12.51 -0.62
N SER A 72 -2.22 12.84 -0.59
CA SER A 72 -1.55 13.64 -1.60
C SER A 72 -1.60 12.96 -2.98
N LYS A 73 -1.95 13.73 -4.02
CA LYS A 73 -1.88 13.27 -5.41
C LYS A 73 -0.41 13.15 -5.81
N LYS A 74 0.01 12.01 -6.35
CA LYS A 74 1.34 11.89 -7.00
C LYS A 74 1.43 12.92 -8.12
N THR A 75 2.31 13.91 -7.97
CA THR A 75 2.71 14.78 -9.07
C THR A 75 3.71 14.01 -9.92
N LYS A 76 3.46 13.92 -11.24
CA LYS A 76 4.53 13.55 -12.18
C LYS A 76 5.45 14.76 -12.24
N LYS A 77 6.74 14.62 -11.88
CA LYS A 77 7.72 15.64 -12.25
C LYS A 77 7.86 15.58 -13.77
N SER A 78 7.61 16.71 -14.43
CA SER A 78 7.90 16.91 -15.86
C SER A 78 9.39 16.95 -16.10
#